data_AF-A0A166FED7-F1
#
_entry.id   AF-A0A166FED7-F1
#
_cell.length_a   1.000
_cell.length_b   1.000
_cell.length_c   1.000
_cell.angle_alpha   90.00
_cell.angle_beta   90.00
_cell.angle_gamma   90.00
#
_symmetry.space_group_name_H-M   'P 1'
#
loop_
_entity.id
_entity.type
_entity.pdbx_description
1 polymer ?
#
loop_
_entity_poly.entity_id
_entity_poly.type
_entity_poly.pdbx_seq_one_letter_code
_entity_poly.pdbx_strand_id
1 'polypeptide(L)'
;MPITIRNQSSFAVEVFVTTYENGGDDKWYTLEAGHQDTWGREKGWEVVGFKSNHALDKRTALYTKADSILIFKDFNNVFTQ
;
A
#
# COMPACT_ATOMS: atom_id res chain seq x y z
N MET A 1 5.77 -13.72 5.49
CA MET A 1 6.62 -12.60 5.03
C MET A 1 5.72 -11.39 4.80
N PRO A 2 5.63 -10.46 5.76
CA PRO A 2 4.68 -9.35 5.67
C PRO A 2 5.06 -8.30 4.62
N ILE A 3 4.07 -7.59 4.09
CA ILE A 3 4.30 -6.29 3.44
C ILE A 3 3.83 -5.22 4.43
N THR A 4 4.74 -4.37 4.90
CA THR A 4 4.40 -3.23 5.77
C THR A 4 4.33 -1.97 4.94
N ILE A 5 3.25 -1.21 5.05
CA ILE A 5 3.07 0.05 4.31
C ILE A 5 2.99 1.18 5.31
N ARG A 6 3.82 2.21 5.12
CA ARG A 6 3.85 3.42 5.94
C ARG A 6 3.36 4.61 5.14
N ASN A 7 2.32 5.26 5.63
CA ASN A 7 1.88 6.53 5.09
C ASN A 7 2.67 7.68 5.75
N GLN A 8 3.69 8.18 5.08
CA GLN A 8 4.48 9.35 5.49
C GLN A 8 3.95 10.66 4.88
N SER A 9 2.79 10.63 4.22
CA SER A 9 2.13 11.84 3.74
C SER A 9 1.41 12.58 4.87
N SER A 10 0.91 13.78 4.56
CA SER A 10 0.12 14.59 5.49
C SER A 10 -1.39 14.34 5.40
N PHE A 11 -1.84 13.28 4.70
CA PHE A 11 -3.25 12.98 4.51
C PHE A 11 -3.52 11.47 4.56
N ALA A 12 -4.77 11.09 4.87
CA ALA A 12 -5.19 9.69 4.82
C ALA A 12 -5.24 9.19 3.36
N VAL A 13 -4.77 7.97 3.13
CA VAL A 13 -4.75 7.34 1.80
C VAL A 13 -5.48 6.00 1.86
N GLU A 14 -6.20 5.64 0.81
CA GLU A 14 -6.76 4.30 0.69
C GLU A 14 -5.72 3.38 0.04
N VAL A 15 -5.49 2.23 0.66
CA VAL A 15 -4.49 1.25 0.27
C VAL A 15 -5.15 -0.09 -0.05
N PHE A 16 -4.69 -0.76 -1.09
CA PHE A 16 -4.98 -2.17 -1.32
C PHE A 16 -3.69 -2.92 -1.67
N VAL A 17 -3.66 -4.21 -1.35
CA VAL A 17 -2.58 -5.10 -1.75
C VAL A 17 -3.21 -6.25 -2.51
N THR A 18 -2.71 -6.56 -3.71
CA THR A 18 -3.26 -7.64 -4.52
C THR A 18 -3.31 -8.97 -3.77
N THR A 19 -4.23 -9.82 -4.23
CA THR A 19 -4.39 -11.20 -3.77
C THR A 19 -3.90 -12.24 -4.79
N TYR A 20 -3.11 -11.81 -5.79
CA TYR A 20 -2.78 -12.62 -6.96
C TYR A 20 -2.01 -13.89 -6.60
N GLU A 21 -0.94 -13.78 -5.80
CA GLU A 21 -0.14 -14.93 -5.37
C GLU A 21 -0.52 -15.42 -3.96
N ASN A 22 -1.20 -14.60 -3.19
CA ASN A 22 -1.59 -14.88 -1.81
C ASN A 22 -3.06 -14.47 -1.62
N GLY A 23 -3.94 -15.39 -1.22
CA GLY A 23 -5.36 -15.07 -0.98
C GLY A 23 -5.58 -13.92 0.02
N GLY A 24 -6.80 -13.39 0.10
CA GLY A 24 -7.11 -12.26 0.99
C GLY A 24 -8.34 -11.48 0.54
N ASP A 25 -8.37 -10.18 0.85
CA ASP A 25 -9.43 -9.24 0.44
C ASP A 25 -8.82 -8.14 -0.44
N ASP A 26 -9.45 -7.86 -1.58
CA ASP A 26 -9.07 -6.80 -2.53
C ASP A 26 -9.74 -5.45 -2.20
N LYS A 27 -10.35 -5.34 -1.02
CA LYS A 27 -10.89 -4.07 -0.52
C LYS A 27 -9.79 -3.03 -0.32
N TRP A 28 -10.25 -1.79 -0.35
CA TRP A 28 -9.45 -0.62 0.00
C TRP A 28 -9.58 -0.34 1.49
N TYR A 29 -8.47 -0.05 2.14
CA TYR A 29 -8.39 0.25 3.57
C TYR A 29 -7.79 1.63 3.76
N THR A 30 -8.41 2.43 4.62
CA THR A 30 -7.87 3.76 4.96
C THR A 30 -6.64 3.61 5.84
N LEU A 31 -5.53 4.20 5.41
CA LEU A 31 -4.31 4.35 6.18
C LEU A 31 -4.12 5.82 6.52
N GLU A 32 -4.32 6.17 7.79
CA GLU A 32 -4.21 7.54 8.29
C GLU A 32 -2.80 8.12 8.10
N ALA A 33 -2.72 9.45 8.06
CA ALA A 33 -1.44 10.15 7.96
C ALA A 33 -0.51 9.76 9.13
N GLY A 34 0.76 9.48 8.82
CA GLY A 34 1.77 9.05 9.80
C GLY A 34 1.60 7.62 10.32
N HIS A 35 0.58 6.88 9.90
CA HIS A 35 0.33 5.52 10.37
C HIS A 35 0.97 4.48 9.44
N GLN A 36 1.06 3.26 9.95
CA GLN A 36 1.48 2.10 9.18
C GLN A 36 0.54 0.92 9.44
N ASP A 37 0.44 0.05 8.44
CA ASP A 37 -0.26 -1.22 8.57
C ASP A 37 0.51 -2.33 7.85
N THR A 38 0.24 -3.58 8.20
CA THR A 38 1.00 -4.75 7.76
C THR A 38 0.08 -5.84 7.23
N TRP A 39 0.30 -6.19 5.96
CA TRP A 39 -0.44 -7.25 5.29
C TRP A 39 0.35 -8.55 5.33
N GLY A 40 -0.27 -9.58 5.90
CA GLY A 40 0.27 -10.94 5.87
C GLY A 40 0.35 -11.45 4.43
N ARG A 41 1.56 -11.84 4.00
CA ARG A 41 1.79 -12.55 2.74
C ARG A 41 2.66 -13.78 2.99
N GLU A 42 2.48 -14.83 2.22
CA GLU A 42 3.25 -16.06 2.37
C GLU A 42 4.58 -15.94 1.63
N LYS A 43 4.54 -15.51 0.36
CA LYS A 43 5.71 -15.36 -0.52
C LYS A 43 5.40 -14.53 -1.76
N GLY A 44 6.43 -14.26 -2.56
CA GLY A 44 6.24 -13.80 -3.94
C GLY A 44 6.18 -12.29 -4.09
N TRP A 45 5.49 -11.84 -5.13
CA TRP A 45 5.37 -10.43 -5.51
C TRP A 45 3.91 -9.98 -5.51
N GLU A 46 3.69 -8.75 -5.06
CA GLU A 46 2.37 -8.14 -4.99
C GLU A 46 2.41 -6.71 -5.55
N VAL A 47 1.28 -6.26 -6.08
CA VAL A 47 1.05 -4.84 -6.35
C VAL A 47 0.40 -4.22 -5.13
N VAL A 48 1.01 -3.15 -4.62
CA VAL A 48 0.40 -2.28 -3.62
C VAL A 48 -0.11 -1.04 -4.31
N GLY A 49 -1.42 -0.82 -4.27
CA GLY A 49 -2.05 0.35 -4.84
C GLY A 49 -2.50 1.34 -3.79
N PHE A 50 -2.43 2.61 -4.17
CA PHE A 50 -2.83 3.76 -3.37
C PHE A 50 -3.82 4.57 -4.18
N LYS A 51 -4.88 5.07 -3.54
CA LYS A 51 -5.78 6.06 -4.13
C LYS A 51 -6.13 7.14 -3.12
N SER A 52 -6.37 8.34 -3.62
CA SER A 52 -6.91 9.42 -2.80
C SER A 52 -8.39 9.20 -2.52
N ASN A 53 -8.94 10.01 -1.61
CA ASN A 53 -10.39 10.16 -1.56
C ASN A 53 -10.96 10.56 -2.93
N HIS A 54 -12.26 10.35 -3.11
CA HIS A 54 -12.98 10.59 -4.37
C HIS A 54 -12.84 12.01 -4.93
N ALA A 55 -12.49 13.00 -4.10
CA ALA A 55 -12.39 14.40 -4.54
C ALA A 55 -11.12 14.69 -5.36
N LEU A 56 -10.02 13.97 -5.11
CA LEU A 56 -8.72 14.24 -5.73
C LEU A 56 -8.41 13.33 -6.93
N ASP A 57 -9.10 12.18 -7.05
CA ASP A 57 -8.94 11.15 -8.08
C ASP A 57 -7.49 10.83 -8.49
N LYS A 58 -6.59 10.76 -7.50
CA LYS A 58 -5.20 10.36 -7.71
C LYS A 58 -5.01 8.89 -7.37
N ARG A 59 -4.21 8.19 -8.17
CA ARG A 59 -3.86 6.79 -7.96
C ARG A 59 -2.39 6.56 -8.27
N THR A 60 -1.77 5.65 -7.56
CA THR A 60 -0.42 5.14 -7.87
C THR A 60 -0.30 3.71 -7.37
N ALA A 61 0.69 2.98 -7.87
CA ALA A 61 0.95 1.62 -7.42
C ALA A 61 2.43 1.30 -7.52
N LEU A 62 2.90 0.42 -6.65
CA LEU A 62 4.25 -0.12 -6.67
C LEU A 62 4.19 -1.65 -6.65
N TYR A 63 4.98 -2.27 -7.51
CA TYR A 63 5.20 -3.72 -7.47
C TYR A 63 6.31 -4.04 -6.48
N THR A 64 6.03 -4.88 -5.50
CA THR A 64 6.95 -5.18 -4.39
C THR A 64 6.97 -6.65 -4.04
N LYS A 65 8.07 -7.08 -3.44
CA LYS A 65 8.23 -8.43 -2.93
C LYS A 65 7.61 -8.55 -1.54
N ALA A 66 7.06 -9.71 -1.20
CA ALA A 66 6.76 -10.04 0.19
C ALA A 66 8.02 -9.85 1.07
N ASP A 67 7.83 -9.46 2.34
CA ASP A 67 8.90 -9.05 3.28
C ASP A 67 9.45 -7.62 3.08
N SER A 68 8.77 -6.78 2.30
CA SER A 68 9.17 -5.39 2.07
C SER A 68 8.46 -4.37 2.99
N ILE A 69 9.14 -3.26 3.26
CA ILE A 69 8.53 -2.05 3.83
C ILE A 69 8.35 -1.02 2.73
N LEU A 70 7.12 -0.60 2.46
CA LEU A 70 6.79 0.45 1.50
C LEU A 70 6.56 1.77 2.21
N ILE A 71 7.08 2.82 1.63
CA ILE A 71 6.90 4.20 2.07
C ILE A 71 6.05 4.92 1.02
N PHE A 72 4.88 5.39 1.43
CA PHE A 72 4.06 6.32 0.66
C PHE A 72 4.32 7.73 1.16
N LYS A 73 4.97 8.58 0.36
CA LYS A 73 5.10 10.03 0.66
C LYS A 73 4.05 10.85 -0.07
N ASP A 74 3.84 10.55 -1.34
CA ASP A 74 2.80 11.13 -2.18
C ASP A 74 2.58 10.25 -3.43
N PHE A 75 1.63 10.61 -4.29
CA PHE A 75 1.27 9.82 -5.47
C PHE A 75 2.37 9.70 -6.53
N ASN A 76 3.40 10.54 -6.48
CA ASN A 76 4.57 10.47 -7.37
C ASN A 76 5.79 9.87 -6.67
N ASN A 77 5.70 9.58 -5.36
CA ASN A 77 6.82 9.14 -4.53
C ASN A 77 6.42 7.99 -3.60
N VAL A 78 6.48 6.79 -4.16
CA VAL A 78 6.27 5.53 -3.46
C VAL A 78 7.46 4.62 -3.73
N PHE A 79 8.09 4.10 -2.68
CA PHE A 79 9.30 3.29 -2.79
C PHE A 79 9.42 2.29 -1.64
N THR A 80 10.25 1.28 -1.83
CA THR A 80 10.62 0.32 -0.79
C THR A 80 11.81 0.84 0.02
N GLN A 81 11.77 0.64 1.34
CA GLN A 81 12.90 0.90 2.24
C GLN A 81 13.95 -0.22 2.14
#